data_AF-A0A3A9GA36-F1
#
_entry.id   AF-A0A3A9GA36-F1
#
_cell.length_a   1.000
_cell.length_b   1.000
_cell.length_c   1.000
_cell.angle_alpha   90.00
_cell.angle_beta   90.00
_cell.angle_gamma   90.00
#
_symmetry.space_group_name_H-M   'P 1'
#
loop_
_entity.id
_entity.type
_entity.pdbx_description
1 polymer ?
#
loop_
_entity_poly.entity_id
_entity_poly.type
_entity_poly.pdbx_seq_one_letter_code
_entity_poly.pdbx_strand_id
1 'polypeptide(L)'
;MDITEIAKSHHVEIQKMGKASSKKEWKLSDSLREKIAEYAREDAAQGVYMGNKFLALRKSEVAKVAPDRAALMGKVDMKEIREADERWLRLLFGEPYEAKFQSGAVHVYDGNGDEVLTYTAGVGWHEKESKAETQVHGALKAAYYDAFRAARQEINGGAVEMQGGFDARA
;
A
#
# COMPACT_ATOMS: atom_id res chain seq x y z
N MET A 1 -22.53 -45.18 32.33
CA MET A 1 -21.06 -45.10 32.16
C MET A 1 -20.88 -44.11 31.05
N ASP A 2 -20.83 -42.86 31.46
CA ASP A 2 -21.13 -41.70 30.63
C ASP A 2 -19.83 -41.07 30.18
N ILE A 3 -19.66 -40.97 28.86
CA ILE A 3 -18.48 -40.41 28.22
C ILE A 3 -18.77 -38.92 28.06
N THR A 4 -18.38 -38.12 29.05
CA THR A 4 -18.41 -36.66 28.93
C THR A 4 -17.23 -36.19 28.10
N GLU A 5 -17.59 -35.50 27.01
CA GLU A 5 -16.74 -34.72 26.12
C GLU A 5 -15.70 -33.89 26.88
N ILE A 6 -14.43 -34.04 26.51
CA ILE A 6 -13.40 -33.04 26.81
C ILE A 6 -13.11 -32.31 25.50
N ALA A 7 -14.06 -31.48 25.07
CA ALA A 7 -13.80 -30.34 24.20
C ALA A 7 -13.13 -29.25 25.05
N LYS A 8 -11.85 -29.40 25.36
CA LYS A 8 -11.05 -28.29 25.89
C LYS A 8 -10.49 -27.51 24.72
N SER A 9 -11.27 -26.52 24.33
CA SER A 9 -10.90 -25.31 23.61
C SER A 9 -9.44 -24.92 23.88
N HIS A 10 -8.56 -25.13 22.89
CA HIS A 10 -7.28 -24.42 22.75
C HIS A 10 -7.52 -22.99 22.21
N HIS A 11 -8.60 -22.36 22.66
CA HIS A 11 -8.87 -20.96 22.44
C HIS A 11 -8.48 -20.25 23.74
N VAL A 12 -7.66 -19.22 23.62
CA VAL A 12 -7.14 -18.36 24.70
C VAL A 12 -5.83 -18.86 25.32
N GLU A 13 -4.74 -18.74 24.56
CA GLU A 13 -3.50 -18.10 25.07
C GLU A 13 -2.57 -17.65 23.92
N ILE A 14 -3.13 -16.96 22.92
CA ILE A 14 -2.35 -16.09 22.02
C ILE A 14 -2.88 -14.67 22.19
N GLN A 15 -2.93 -14.21 23.43
CA GLN A 15 -3.06 -12.81 23.76
C GLN A 15 -1.85 -12.45 24.62
N LYS A 16 -0.98 -11.60 24.05
CA LYS A 16 0.27 -11.07 24.62
C LYS A 16 1.50 -11.96 24.49
N MET A 17 2.04 -12.03 23.29
CA MET A 17 3.48 -11.90 23.11
C MET A 17 3.69 -11.18 21.77
N GLY A 18 4.48 -10.11 21.74
CA GLY A 18 4.92 -9.52 20.47
C GLY A 18 4.02 -8.45 19.83
N LYS A 19 3.57 -7.43 20.58
CA LYS A 19 3.25 -6.13 19.96
C LYS A 19 4.57 -5.47 19.50
N ALA A 20 5.18 -6.00 18.45
CA ALA A 20 6.33 -5.43 17.75
C ALA A 20 5.85 -5.20 16.31
N SER A 21 5.66 -3.99 15.83
CA SER A 21 6.62 -2.90 15.81
C SER A 21 5.85 -1.60 15.66
N SER A 22 6.30 -0.54 16.33
CA SER A 22 5.88 0.83 16.09
C SER A 22 6.28 1.27 14.67
N LYS A 23 5.67 0.68 13.63
CA LYS A 23 5.73 1.23 12.27
C LYS A 23 5.06 2.60 12.38
N LYS A 24 5.84 3.69 12.25
CA LYS A 24 5.31 5.06 12.23
C LYS A 24 4.11 5.07 11.29
N GLU A 25 2.91 5.29 11.82
CA GLU A 25 1.71 5.47 11.01
C GLU A 25 2.02 6.56 9.99
N TRP A 26 2.03 6.19 8.71
CA TRP A 26 2.29 7.15 7.65
C TRP A 26 1.19 8.20 7.68
N LYS A 27 1.58 9.48 7.60
CA LYS A 27 0.67 10.62 7.53
C LYS A 27 1.15 11.58 6.47
N LEU A 28 0.21 12.18 5.76
CA LEU A 28 0.47 13.17 4.74
C LEU A 28 0.89 14.50 5.42
N SER A 29 2.19 14.76 5.50
CA SER A 29 2.75 15.98 6.11
C SER A 29 2.51 17.22 5.26
N ASP A 30 2.54 18.40 5.88
CA ASP A 30 2.36 19.67 5.18
C ASP A 30 3.43 19.89 4.10
N SER A 31 4.69 19.58 4.41
CA SER A 31 5.78 19.63 3.43
C SER A 31 5.59 18.71 2.23
N LEU A 32 4.92 17.57 2.42
CA LEU A 32 4.60 16.65 1.34
C LEU A 32 3.41 17.16 0.52
N ARG A 33 2.41 17.77 1.16
CA ARG A 33 1.29 18.45 0.49
C ARG A 33 1.79 19.60 -0.39
N GLU A 34 2.71 20.41 0.12
CA GLU A 34 3.31 21.52 -0.63
C GLU A 34 4.02 21.03 -1.89
N LYS A 35 4.85 19.98 -1.79
CA LYS A 35 5.51 19.37 -2.95
C LYS A 35 4.52 18.81 -3.97
N ILE A 36 3.46 18.15 -3.50
CA ILE A 36 2.41 17.63 -4.39
C ILE A 36 1.72 18.78 -5.12
N ALA A 37 1.42 19.87 -4.41
CA ALA A 37 0.76 21.04 -4.99
C ALA A 37 1.67 21.80 -5.96
N GLU A 38 2.98 21.84 -5.70
CA GLU A 38 3.98 22.36 -6.65
C GLU A 38 3.96 21.54 -7.95
N TYR A 39 4.13 20.22 -7.87
CA TYR A 39 4.13 19.35 -9.05
C TYR A 39 2.80 19.41 -9.80
N ALA A 40 1.67 19.42 -9.09
CA ALA A 40 0.36 19.53 -9.71
C ALA A 40 0.17 20.85 -10.49
N ARG A 41 0.71 21.97 -10.00
CA ARG A 41 0.68 23.27 -10.71
C ARG A 41 1.57 23.26 -11.94
N GLU A 42 2.79 22.73 -11.83
CA GLU A 42 3.71 22.57 -12.98
C GLU A 42 3.06 21.71 -14.08
N ASP A 43 2.53 20.55 -13.68
CA ASP A 43 1.85 19.61 -14.56
C ASP A 43 0.61 20.26 -15.21
N ALA A 44 -0.19 21.02 -14.46
CA ALA A 44 -1.35 21.75 -14.96
C ALA A 44 -0.99 22.80 -16.02
N ALA A 45 0.10 23.54 -15.81
CA ALA A 45 0.61 24.52 -16.78
C ALA A 45 1.09 23.86 -18.08
N GLN A 46 1.66 22.65 -17.98
CA GLN A 46 2.08 21.84 -19.13
C GLN A 46 0.91 21.05 -19.76
N GLY A 47 -0.24 21.05 -19.11
CA GLY A 47 -1.40 20.27 -19.48
C GLY A 47 -1.24 18.75 -19.36
N VAL A 48 -0.26 18.29 -18.60
CA VAL A 48 0.00 16.88 -18.28
C VAL A 48 -0.75 16.54 -17.00
N TYR A 49 -1.38 15.37 -16.92
CA TYR A 49 -2.00 14.90 -15.67
C TYR A 49 -1.14 13.80 -15.05
N MET A 50 -0.76 13.97 -13.78
CA MET A 50 0.13 13.08 -13.02
C MET A 50 1.48 12.90 -13.72
N GLY A 51 2.26 13.97 -13.80
CA GLY A 51 3.58 13.96 -14.40
C GLY A 51 4.59 13.08 -13.68
N ASN A 52 5.74 12.89 -14.32
CA ASN A 52 6.79 11.97 -13.85
C ASN A 52 7.32 12.31 -12.45
N LYS A 53 7.38 13.61 -12.09
CA LYS A 53 7.80 14.04 -10.75
C LYS A 53 6.84 13.52 -9.67
N PHE A 54 5.54 13.66 -9.88
CA PHE A 54 4.53 13.14 -8.96
C PHE A 54 4.53 11.60 -8.91
N LEU A 55 4.67 10.92 -10.05
CA LEU A 55 4.75 9.45 -10.09
C LEU A 55 5.97 8.92 -9.33
N ALA A 56 7.14 9.55 -9.48
CA ALA A 56 8.34 9.20 -8.74
C ALA A 56 8.16 9.44 -7.23
N LEU A 57 7.58 10.57 -6.84
CA LEU A 57 7.25 10.87 -5.44
C LEU A 57 6.31 9.81 -4.87
N ARG A 58 5.21 9.49 -5.58
CA ARG A 58 4.24 8.47 -5.18
C ARG A 58 4.92 7.12 -4.96
N LYS A 59 5.78 6.67 -5.88
CA LYS A 59 6.54 5.43 -5.74
C LYS A 59 7.43 5.45 -4.48
N SER A 60 8.10 6.57 -4.21
CA SER A 60 9.01 6.69 -3.06
C SER A 60 8.27 6.70 -1.72
N GLU A 61 7.10 7.33 -1.63
CA GLU A 61 6.31 7.38 -0.39
C GLU A 61 5.66 6.02 -0.08
N VAL A 62 5.22 5.30 -1.11
CA VAL A 62 4.62 3.97 -0.97
C VAL A 62 5.67 2.95 -0.52
N ALA A 63 6.90 3.04 -1.04
CA ALA A 63 8.00 2.18 -0.62
C ALA A 63 8.35 2.29 0.89
N LYS A 64 8.00 3.41 1.56
CA LYS A 64 8.23 3.57 3.00
C LYS A 64 7.27 2.75 3.85
N VAL A 65 6.07 2.46 3.35
CA VAL A 65 5.05 1.67 4.05
C VAL A 65 5.02 0.23 3.58
N ALA A 66 5.51 -0.02 2.36
CA ALA A 66 5.57 -1.33 1.74
C ALA A 66 6.26 -2.37 2.65
N PRO A 67 5.74 -3.61 2.70
CA PRO A 67 6.46 -4.73 3.30
C PRO A 67 7.70 -5.08 2.47
N ASP A 68 8.75 -5.59 3.14
CA ASP A 68 9.96 -6.06 2.48
C ASP A 68 9.72 -7.44 1.84
N ARG A 69 9.03 -7.41 0.69
CA ARG A 69 8.66 -8.62 -0.06
C ARG A 69 9.87 -9.37 -0.58
N ALA A 70 10.95 -8.67 -0.92
CA ALA A 70 12.18 -9.30 -1.39
C ALA A 70 12.81 -10.18 -0.31
N ALA A 71 12.88 -9.66 0.93
CA ALA A 71 13.33 -10.46 2.07
C ALA A 71 12.40 -11.67 2.34
N LEU A 72 11.08 -11.51 2.20
CA LEU A 72 10.12 -12.61 2.38
C LEU A 72 10.29 -13.70 1.31
N MET A 73 10.47 -13.33 0.04
CA MET A 73 10.70 -14.29 -1.04
C MET A 73 12.04 -15.02 -0.89
N GLY A 74 13.07 -14.35 -0.35
CA GLY A 74 14.38 -14.96 -0.11
C GLY A 74 14.45 -15.93 1.08
N LYS A 75 13.41 -15.98 1.92
CA LYS A 75 13.36 -16.88 3.08
C LYS A 75 12.96 -18.31 2.75
N VAL A 76 12.43 -18.59 1.56
CA VAL A 76 11.87 -19.91 1.24
C VAL A 76 12.39 -20.42 -0.09
N ASP A 77 12.93 -21.64 -0.09
CA ASP A 77 13.18 -22.37 -1.32
C ASP A 77 11.87 -22.99 -1.86
N MET A 78 11.71 -23.01 -3.19
CA MET A 78 10.50 -23.55 -3.84
C MET A 78 10.20 -25.01 -3.44
N LYS A 79 11.24 -25.77 -3.10
CA LYS A 79 11.11 -27.15 -2.64
C LYS A 79 10.52 -27.22 -1.23
N GLU A 80 10.92 -26.32 -0.35
CA GLU A 80 10.42 -26.23 1.02
C GLU A 80 8.94 -25.85 1.05
N ILE A 81 8.48 -24.93 0.20
CA ILE A 81 7.06 -24.54 0.15
C ILE A 81 6.14 -25.74 -0.15
N ARG A 82 6.60 -26.68 -0.98
CA ARG A 82 5.80 -27.82 -1.42
C ARG A 82 5.71 -28.93 -0.37
N GLU A 83 6.65 -28.96 0.56
CA GLU A 83 6.78 -29.97 1.62
C GLU A 83 6.42 -29.42 3.00
N ALA A 84 6.32 -28.09 3.14
CA ALA A 84 6.03 -27.41 4.38
C ALA A 84 4.57 -27.58 4.83
N ASP A 85 4.39 -27.97 6.10
CA ASP A 85 3.11 -27.85 6.77
C ASP A 85 2.91 -26.42 7.33
N GLU A 86 1.66 -26.07 7.66
CA GLU A 86 1.33 -24.72 8.13
C GLU A 86 2.12 -24.29 9.38
N ARG A 87 2.51 -25.23 10.26
CA ARG A 87 3.28 -24.88 11.47
C ARG A 87 4.69 -24.45 11.11
N TRP A 88 5.29 -25.09 10.12
CA TRP A 88 6.64 -24.77 9.65
C TRP A 88 6.67 -23.45 8.88
N LEU A 89 5.64 -23.17 8.06
CA LEU A 89 5.49 -21.86 7.42
C LEU A 89 5.39 -20.71 8.44
N ARG A 90 4.64 -20.90 9.54
CA ARG A 90 4.55 -19.90 10.61
C ARG A 90 5.90 -19.64 11.30
N LEU A 91 6.71 -20.68 11.51
CA LEU A 91 8.06 -20.55 12.07
C LEU A 91 9.01 -19.80 11.12
N LEU A 92 8.91 -20.09 9.82
CA LEU A 92 9.81 -19.55 8.80
C LEU A 92 9.59 -18.06 8.54
N PHE A 93 8.33 -17.65 8.43
CA PHE A 93 7.98 -16.25 8.24
C PHE A 93 8.07 -15.47 9.55
N GLY A 94 7.49 -16.02 10.63
CA GLY A 94 7.55 -15.50 12.00
C GLY A 94 6.95 -14.10 12.15
N GLU A 95 6.73 -13.64 13.39
CA GLU A 95 6.27 -12.26 13.62
C GLU A 95 7.24 -11.24 12.99
N PRO A 96 6.72 -10.20 12.29
CA PRO A 96 5.33 -9.76 12.25
C PRO A 96 4.47 -10.40 11.14
N TYR A 97 4.91 -11.45 10.46
CA TYR A 97 4.22 -12.07 9.33
C TYR A 97 3.58 -13.42 9.70
N GLU A 98 2.39 -13.68 9.18
CA GLU A 98 1.71 -14.96 9.33
C GLU A 98 1.58 -15.63 7.96
N ALA A 99 1.92 -16.91 7.84
CA ALA A 99 1.75 -17.68 6.60
C ALA A 99 0.75 -18.83 6.78
N LYS A 100 -0.09 -19.04 5.76
CA LYS A 100 -1.13 -20.08 5.74
C LYS A 100 -1.15 -20.80 4.40
N PHE A 101 -1.47 -22.09 4.40
CA PHE A 101 -1.67 -22.84 3.18
C PHE A 101 -3.16 -22.93 2.88
N GLN A 102 -3.61 -22.27 1.82
CA GLN A 102 -5.03 -22.19 1.46
C GLN A 102 -5.20 -22.39 -0.04
N SER A 103 -6.21 -23.16 -0.45
CA SER A 103 -6.55 -23.36 -1.87
C SER A 103 -5.37 -23.82 -2.76
N GLY A 104 -4.41 -24.55 -2.19
CA GLY A 104 -3.22 -25.00 -2.93
C GLY A 104 -2.10 -23.95 -3.08
N ALA A 105 -2.19 -22.82 -2.39
CA ALA A 105 -1.22 -21.74 -2.40
C ALA A 105 -0.78 -21.35 -0.97
N VAL A 106 0.41 -20.78 -0.85
CA VAL A 106 0.88 -20.16 0.40
C VAL A 106 0.54 -18.69 0.39
N HIS A 107 -0.23 -18.24 1.37
CA HIS A 107 -0.61 -16.85 1.57
C HIS A 107 0.18 -16.29 2.76
N VAL A 108 0.86 -15.18 2.56
CA VAL A 108 1.63 -14.48 3.60
C VAL A 108 0.93 -13.16 3.93
N TYR A 109 0.64 -12.98 5.21
CA TYR A 109 -0.03 -11.83 5.79
C TYR A 109 0.97 -11.02 6.61
N ASP A 110 0.82 -9.70 6.59
CA ASP A 110 1.56 -8.80 7.48
C ASP A 110 0.96 -8.73 8.90
N GLY A 111 1.59 -7.96 9.78
CA GLY A 111 1.15 -7.80 11.17
C GLY A 111 -0.19 -7.05 11.32
N ASN A 112 -0.72 -6.49 10.23
CA ASN A 112 -2.05 -5.88 10.18
C ASN A 112 -3.11 -6.87 9.65
N GLY A 113 -2.70 -8.08 9.24
CA GLY A 113 -3.54 -9.09 8.63
C GLY A 113 -3.82 -8.85 7.14
N ASP A 114 -3.06 -7.98 6.47
CA ASP A 114 -3.17 -7.80 5.02
C ASP A 114 -2.36 -8.87 4.30
N GLU A 115 -2.93 -9.51 3.28
CA GLU A 115 -2.18 -10.41 2.41
C GLU A 115 -1.19 -9.58 1.58
N VAL A 116 0.10 -9.89 1.70
CA VAL A 116 1.18 -9.14 1.04
C VAL A 116 1.90 -9.95 -0.04
N LEU A 117 1.85 -11.27 0.06
CA LEU A 117 2.42 -12.22 -0.91
C LEU A 117 1.57 -13.48 -1.01
N THR A 118 1.47 -14.02 -2.22
CA THR A 118 0.90 -15.34 -2.49
C THR A 118 1.90 -16.15 -3.30
N TYR A 119 2.16 -17.40 -2.93
CA TYR A 119 2.90 -18.34 -3.77
C TYR A 119 1.97 -19.43 -4.28
N THR A 120 1.92 -19.57 -5.61
CA THR A 120 1.16 -20.63 -6.28
C THR A 120 2.14 -21.57 -6.98
N ALA A 121 2.05 -22.86 -6.69
CA ALA A 121 2.91 -23.86 -7.34
C ALA A 121 2.75 -23.80 -8.86
N GLY A 122 3.87 -23.71 -9.58
CA GLY A 122 3.89 -23.60 -11.04
C GLY A 122 3.72 -22.18 -11.60
N VAL A 123 3.29 -21.21 -10.79
CA VAL A 123 3.17 -19.79 -11.18
C VAL A 123 4.22 -18.92 -10.49
N GLY A 124 4.56 -19.22 -9.23
CA GLY A 124 5.54 -18.49 -8.43
C GLY A 124 4.91 -17.47 -7.47
N TRP A 125 5.70 -16.47 -7.09
CA TRP A 125 5.31 -15.41 -6.16
C TRP A 125 4.47 -14.32 -6.84
N HIS A 126 3.39 -13.92 -6.17
CA HIS A 126 2.54 -12.80 -6.52
C HIS A 126 2.52 -11.78 -5.40
N GLU A 127 2.83 -10.53 -5.73
CA GLU A 127 2.74 -9.42 -4.80
C GLU A 127 1.29 -8.96 -4.66
N LYS A 128 0.89 -8.65 -3.43
CA LYS A 128 -0.42 -8.08 -3.10
C LYS A 128 -0.20 -6.73 -2.43
N GLU A 129 -0.91 -5.71 -2.90
CA GLU A 129 -0.87 -4.38 -2.29
C GLU A 129 -1.54 -4.42 -0.90
N SER A 130 -0.84 -3.92 0.11
CA SER A 130 -1.34 -3.81 1.48
C SER A 130 -2.27 -2.61 1.64
N LYS A 131 -3.15 -2.61 2.66
CA LYS A 131 -4.04 -1.46 2.90
C LYS A 131 -3.25 -0.18 3.19
N ALA A 132 -2.08 -0.29 3.81
CA ALA A 132 -1.20 0.84 4.05
C ALA A 132 -0.72 1.48 2.73
N GLU A 133 -0.31 0.68 1.74
CA GLU A 133 0.06 1.17 0.41
C GLU A 133 -1.13 1.82 -0.31
N THR A 134 -2.31 1.20 -0.25
CA THR A 134 -3.55 1.77 -0.80
C THR A 134 -3.90 3.11 -0.14
N GLN A 135 -3.74 3.24 1.18
CA GLN A 135 -4.01 4.47 1.91
C GLN A 135 -3.06 5.60 1.47
N VAL A 136 -1.77 5.31 1.32
CA VAL A 136 -0.79 6.27 0.80
C VAL A 136 -1.16 6.69 -0.62
N HIS A 137 -1.48 5.73 -1.48
CA HIS A 137 -1.91 6.00 -2.85
C HIS A 137 -3.14 6.91 -2.91
N GLY A 138 -4.17 6.63 -2.10
CA GLY A 138 -5.39 7.43 -2.03
C GLY A 138 -5.11 8.86 -1.56
N ALA A 139 -4.36 9.02 -0.46
CA ALA A 139 -4.05 10.32 0.11
C ALA A 139 -3.24 11.21 -0.84
N LEU A 140 -2.22 10.66 -1.48
CA LEU A 140 -1.39 11.38 -2.46
C LEU A 140 -2.21 11.78 -3.69
N LYS A 141 -3.03 10.86 -4.21
CA LYS A 141 -3.87 11.11 -5.39
C LYS A 141 -4.93 12.19 -5.12
N ALA A 142 -5.56 12.16 -3.95
CA ALA A 142 -6.54 13.18 -3.56
C ALA A 142 -5.89 14.57 -3.50
N ALA A 143 -4.77 14.69 -2.77
CA ALA A 143 -4.05 15.96 -2.65
C ALA A 143 -3.58 16.50 -4.01
N TYR A 144 -3.08 15.62 -4.89
CA TYR A 144 -2.69 15.99 -6.25
C TYR A 144 -3.89 16.48 -7.07
N TYR A 145 -4.99 15.73 -7.05
CA TYR A 145 -6.18 16.05 -7.83
C TYR A 145 -6.76 17.41 -7.44
N ASP A 146 -6.85 17.70 -6.14
CA ASP A 146 -7.35 18.97 -5.63
C ASP A 146 -6.48 20.14 -6.10
N ALA A 147 -5.15 20.01 -5.97
CA ALA A 147 -4.21 21.04 -6.41
C ALA A 147 -4.20 21.24 -7.93
N PHE A 148 -4.23 20.14 -8.70
CA PHE A 148 -4.25 20.18 -10.16
C PHE A 148 -5.52 20.85 -10.69
N ARG A 149 -6.67 20.52 -10.08
CA ARG A 149 -7.96 21.10 -10.42
C ARG A 149 -7.99 22.60 -10.12
N ALA A 150 -7.50 23.02 -8.96
CA ALA A 150 -7.39 24.43 -8.60
C ALA A 150 -6.50 25.19 -9.60
N ALA A 151 -5.33 24.65 -9.92
CA ALA A 151 -4.41 25.25 -10.88
C ALA A 151 -5.03 25.40 -12.28
N ARG A 152 -5.74 24.39 -12.78
CA ARG A 152 -6.45 24.47 -14.06
C ARG A 152 -7.59 25.49 -14.04
N GLN A 153 -8.31 25.62 -12.93
CA GLN A 153 -9.35 26.64 -12.79
C GLN A 153 -8.77 28.05 -12.87
N GLU A 154 -7.63 28.31 -12.22
CA GLU A 154 -6.94 29.60 -12.28
C GLU A 154 -6.44 29.92 -13.70
N ILE A 155 -5.82 28.95 -14.38
CA ILE A 155 -5.33 29.11 -15.75
C ILE A 155 -6.49 29.40 -16.72
N ASN A 156 -7.58 28.64 -16.61
CA ASN A 156 -8.74 28.81 -17.48
C ASN A 156 -9.52 30.10 -17.15
N GLY A 157 -9.64 30.47 -15.88
CA GLY A 157 -10.27 31.71 -15.44
C GLY A 157 -9.51 32.95 -15.92
N GLY A 158 -8.19 32.95 -15.79
CA GLY A 158 -7.34 34.04 -16.31
C GLY A 158 -7.39 34.15 -17.84
N ALA A 159 -7.51 33.04 -18.56
CA ALA A 159 -7.69 33.06 -20.02
C ALA A 159 -9.02 33.74 -20.43
N VAL A 160 -10.09 33.51 -19.68
CA VAL A 160 -11.41 34.12 -19.93
C VAL A 160 -11.38 35.63 -19.66
N GLU A 161 -10.72 36.08 -18.58
CA GLU A 161 -10.58 37.52 -18.29
C GLU A 161 -9.72 38.24 -19.34
N MET A 162 -8.70 37.58 -19.88
CA MET A 162 -7.82 38.16 -20.91
C MET A 162 -8.51 38.27 -22.28
N GLN A 163 -9.44 37.36 -22.61
CA GLN A 163 -10.26 37.44 -23.83
C GLN A 163 -11.40 38.47 -23.72
N GLY A 164 -12.01 38.64 -22.53
CA GLY A 164 -13.08 39.62 -22.33
C GLY A 164 -12.63 41.09 -22.34
N GLY A 165 -11.32 41.37 -22.25
CA GLY A 165 -10.75 42.71 -22.28
C GLY A 165 -10.47 43.29 -23.67
N PHE A 166 -10.63 42.50 -24.74
CA PHE A 166 -10.28 42.92 -26.11
C PHE A 166 -11.45 43.47 -26.95
N ASP A 167 -12.71 43.34 -26.50
CA ASP A 167 -13.91 43.69 -27.29
C ASP A 167 -14.66 44.95 -26.79
N ALA A 168 -13.96 46.05 -26.48
CA ALA A 168 -14.60 47.28 -26.00
C ALA A 168 -14.10 48.60 -26.63
N ARG A 169 -13.48 48.57 -27.81
CA ARG A 169 -13.19 49.80 -28.60
C ARG A 169 -13.22 49.55 -30.11
N ALA A 170 -14.40 49.70 -30.72
CA ALA A 170 -14.57 50.08 -32.13
C ALA A 170 -15.90 50.81 -32.30
#